data_AF-A0A0V0QT11-F1
#
_entry.id   AF-A0A0V0QT11-F1
#
_cell.length_a   1.000
_cell.length_b   1.000
_cell.length_c   1.000
_cell.angle_alpha   90.00
_cell.angle_beta   90.00
_cell.angle_gamma   90.00
#
_symmetry.space_group_name_H-M   'P 1'
#
loop_
_entity.id
_entity.type
_entity.pdbx_description
1 polymer ?
#
loop_
_entity_poly.entity_id
_entity_poly.type
_entity_poly.pdbx_seq_one_letter_code
_entity_poly.pdbx_strand_id
1 'polypeptide(L)'
;MSQITLDLLRKSAEHNEGCIANLEEITLHQRELIKIELLETYCRHLKILYLQNNIIEKMEGLNKLKELEYLNLALNNISMIENISGCESLRKLDLTVNFIDLEDLEESMINLSKLVNIRELFLTGNPCTDWEGYRQFVIASVPQLDSLDGKEIKKTEKIEAQQQYDNLLEDLLHKAEMRKIEKKKQEEQYKAQKEEEKRRNGGVSPPKDPEEKCPYTKEVRREMYYEQAQQKLEKEKKDNPDKFKEKKISPMYKSNGEIRQCNEGKYKFKLREWDDPDYTFFEIEIPKFLDTSLIDVNLNPKWVSVRVREKLTQLKFSDEILVDSSKTQRSQLTGIMTITCPKANPQEIIAAQLKQERKEQELLKKEEERYKEEQRKKKEEQNQMIDKYEKKAQDLILKQTKFLQTKDDVNFDDIPDLE
;
A
#
# COMPACT_ATOMS: atom_id res chain seq x y z
N MET A 1 -21.13 1.84 1.71
CA MET A 1 -21.10 0.90 2.83
C MET A 1 -20.00 1.35 3.79
N SER A 2 -20.33 1.41 5.07
CA SER A 2 -19.51 2.08 6.08
C SER A 2 -18.52 1.10 6.71
N GLN A 3 -17.31 1.59 6.99
CA GLN A 3 -16.27 0.86 7.71
C GLN A 3 -15.94 1.61 9.00
N ILE A 4 -15.44 0.88 10.00
CA ILE A 4 -14.93 1.50 11.21
C ILE A 4 -13.62 2.19 10.82
N THR A 5 -13.63 3.52 10.74
CA THR A 5 -12.43 4.31 10.47
C THR A 5 -11.86 4.90 11.76
N LEU A 6 -10.57 5.21 11.77
CA LEU A 6 -9.92 5.82 12.93
C LEU A 6 -10.54 7.20 13.26
N ASP A 7 -10.97 7.95 12.25
CA ASP A 7 -11.69 9.21 12.44
C ASP A 7 -13.07 8.99 13.08
N LEU A 8 -13.74 7.87 12.76
CA LEU A 8 -15.00 7.49 13.38
C LEU A 8 -14.82 7.23 14.88
N LEU A 9 -13.75 6.49 15.23
CA LEU A 9 -13.40 6.16 16.61
C LEU A 9 -12.99 7.41 17.40
N ARG A 10 -12.24 8.33 16.77
CA ARG A 10 -11.90 9.62 17.38
C ARG A 10 -13.15 10.48 17.64
N LYS A 11 -14.08 10.52 16.69
CA LYS A 11 -15.36 11.22 16.87
C LYS A 11 -16.18 10.63 18.03
N SER A 12 -16.21 9.30 18.17
CA SER A 12 -16.87 8.69 19.34
C SER A 12 -16.12 8.96 20.64
N ALA A 13 -14.81 9.23 20.59
CA ALA A 13 -13.98 9.57 21.74
C ALA A 13 -13.92 11.08 22.04
N GLU A 14 -14.78 11.92 21.44
CA GLU A 14 -14.76 13.38 21.63
C GLU A 14 -14.90 13.78 23.12
N HIS A 15 -15.67 13.01 23.90
CA HIS A 15 -15.81 13.20 25.35
C HIS A 15 -14.61 12.70 26.17
N ASN A 16 -13.66 12.00 25.55
CA ASN A 16 -12.43 11.48 26.15
C ASN A 16 -11.18 12.16 25.55
N GLU A 17 -11.28 13.47 25.26
CA GLU A 17 -10.21 14.28 24.65
C GLU A 17 -9.67 13.73 23.31
N GLY A 18 -10.43 12.87 22.62
CA GLY A 18 -9.99 12.18 21.40
C GLY A 18 -8.99 11.03 21.65
N CYS A 19 -8.71 10.69 22.91
CA CYS A 19 -7.87 9.56 23.29
C CYS A 19 -8.63 8.24 23.17
N ILE A 20 -8.34 7.47 22.12
CA ILE A 20 -8.97 6.18 21.84
C ILE A 20 -8.41 5.03 22.70
N ALA A 21 -7.21 5.19 23.27
CA ALA A 21 -6.50 4.12 23.99
C ALA A 21 -7.18 3.72 25.32
N ASN A 22 -7.70 4.70 26.06
CA ASN A 22 -8.31 4.52 27.38
C ASN A 22 -9.84 4.55 27.32
N LEU A 23 -10.42 4.36 26.14
CA LEU A 23 -11.87 4.51 25.97
C LEU A 23 -12.58 3.27 26.54
N GLU A 24 -13.43 3.48 27.54
CA GLU A 24 -14.17 2.41 28.20
C GLU A 24 -15.50 2.09 27.52
N GLU A 25 -16.10 3.05 26.81
CA GLU A 25 -17.40 2.89 26.16
C GLU A 25 -17.37 3.43 24.73
N ILE A 26 -17.90 2.63 23.79
CA ILE A 26 -18.03 3.01 22.37
C ILE A 26 -19.47 2.78 21.92
N THR A 27 -20.05 3.83 21.32
CA THR A 27 -21.38 3.76 20.72
C THR A 27 -21.33 3.94 19.20
N LEU A 28 -21.55 2.85 18.47
CA LEU A 28 -21.52 2.77 16.99
C LEU A 28 -22.84 2.22 16.43
N HIS A 29 -23.97 2.67 16.95
CA HIS A 29 -25.29 2.26 16.46
C HIS A 29 -25.66 2.91 15.12
N GLN A 30 -26.43 2.21 14.29
CA GLN A 30 -27.04 2.74 13.06
C GLN A 30 -26.04 3.31 12.04
N ARG A 31 -24.85 2.70 11.91
CA ARG A 31 -23.79 3.19 11.03
C ARG A 31 -23.60 2.36 9.77
N GLU A 32 -24.48 1.40 9.50
CA GLU A 32 -24.42 0.52 8.32
C GLU A 32 -23.06 -0.20 8.22
N LEU A 33 -22.48 -0.55 9.38
CA LEU A 33 -21.17 -1.22 9.48
C LEU A 33 -21.30 -2.68 9.04
N ILE A 34 -20.30 -3.17 8.32
CA ILE A 34 -20.28 -4.56 7.81
C ILE A 34 -19.30 -5.42 8.59
N LYS A 35 -18.28 -4.79 9.17
CA LYS A 35 -17.16 -5.46 9.82
C LYS A 35 -16.75 -4.74 11.07
N ILE A 36 -16.27 -5.53 12.03
CA ILE A 36 -15.68 -5.04 13.27
C ILE A 36 -14.16 -5.06 13.07
N GLU A 37 -13.58 -3.90 12.77
CA GLU A 37 -12.15 -3.75 12.54
C GLU A 37 -11.55 -2.62 13.39
N LEU A 38 -10.23 -2.63 13.54
CA LEU A 38 -9.43 -1.64 14.28
C LEU A 38 -9.62 -1.61 15.81
N LEU A 39 -10.73 -2.12 16.36
CA LEU A 39 -10.99 -2.12 17.81
C LEU A 39 -9.90 -2.86 18.61
N GLU A 40 -9.49 -4.03 18.15
CA GLU A 40 -8.42 -4.82 18.80
C GLU A 40 -7.05 -4.11 18.86
N THR A 41 -6.80 -3.14 17.98
CA THR A 41 -5.52 -2.42 17.93
C THR A 41 -5.54 -1.21 18.85
N TYR A 42 -6.62 -0.45 18.85
CA TYR A 42 -6.67 0.87 19.47
C TYR A 42 -7.43 0.94 20.79
N CYS A 43 -8.39 0.06 21.06
CA CYS A 43 -9.35 0.20 22.17
C CYS A 43 -9.24 -0.96 23.18
N ARG A 44 -8.06 -1.16 23.78
CA ARG A 44 -7.80 -2.34 24.64
C ARG A 44 -8.54 -2.33 25.97
N HIS A 45 -8.87 -1.14 26.47
CA HIS A 45 -9.54 -0.92 27.76
C HIS A 45 -11.07 -0.77 27.61
N LEU A 46 -11.62 -1.23 26.48
CA LEU A 46 -13.04 -1.12 26.21
C LEU A 46 -13.84 -2.08 27.09
N LYS A 47 -14.81 -1.54 27.84
CA LYS A 47 -15.74 -2.30 28.70
C LYS A 47 -17.12 -2.47 28.08
N ILE A 48 -17.59 -1.47 27.33
CA ILE A 48 -18.93 -1.46 26.76
C ILE A 48 -18.87 -1.13 25.27
N LEU A 49 -19.46 -1.98 24.43
CA LEU A 49 -19.50 -1.82 22.98
C LEU A 49 -20.93 -1.95 22.45
N TYR A 50 -21.47 -0.85 21.92
CA TYR A 50 -22.75 -0.83 21.22
C TYR A 50 -22.58 -0.82 19.71
N LEU A 51 -22.98 -1.91 19.07
CA LEU A 51 -22.96 -2.11 17.62
C LEU A 51 -24.36 -2.44 17.06
N GLN A 52 -25.41 -2.06 17.78
CA GLN A 52 -26.79 -2.32 17.39
C GLN A 52 -27.19 -1.68 16.05
N ASN A 53 -28.06 -2.37 15.31
CA ASN A 53 -28.61 -1.93 14.02
C ASN A 53 -27.51 -1.60 12.99
N ASN A 54 -26.65 -2.58 12.73
CA ASN A 54 -25.65 -2.54 11.66
C ASN A 54 -25.88 -3.76 10.73
N ILE A 55 -24.92 -4.06 9.88
CA ILE A 55 -24.99 -5.12 8.86
C ILE A 55 -23.81 -6.09 9.06
N ILE A 56 -23.41 -6.29 10.31
CA ILE A 56 -22.24 -7.09 10.65
C ILE A 56 -22.57 -8.56 10.44
N GLU A 57 -21.86 -9.23 9.53
CA GLU A 57 -22.10 -10.65 9.22
C GLU A 57 -21.31 -11.59 10.11
N LYS A 58 -20.13 -11.16 10.59
CA LYS A 58 -19.22 -11.97 11.39
C LYS A 58 -18.68 -11.20 12.59
N MET A 59 -18.53 -11.93 13.69
CA MET A 59 -17.82 -11.43 14.86
C MET A 59 -16.32 -11.58 14.58
N GLU A 60 -15.62 -10.46 14.36
CA GLU A 60 -14.18 -10.41 14.14
C GLU A 60 -13.56 -9.24 14.92
N GLY A 61 -12.25 -9.25 15.15
CA GLY A 61 -11.57 -8.12 15.80
C GLY A 61 -11.90 -7.87 17.29
N LEU A 62 -12.49 -8.85 18.00
CA LEU A 62 -12.83 -8.76 19.43
C LEU A 62 -11.83 -9.50 20.34
N ASN A 63 -11.00 -10.39 19.79
CA ASN A 63 -10.11 -11.28 20.55
C ASN A 63 -9.11 -10.59 21.51
N LYS A 64 -8.79 -9.31 21.32
CA LYS A 64 -7.85 -8.57 22.20
C LYS A 64 -8.53 -7.73 23.28
N LEU A 65 -9.87 -7.70 23.32
CA LEU A 65 -10.66 -6.86 24.22
C LEU A 65 -10.91 -7.58 25.55
N LYS A 66 -9.85 -7.71 26.38
CA LYS A 66 -9.91 -8.49 27.63
C LYS A 66 -10.86 -7.90 28.68
N GLU A 67 -11.02 -6.58 28.67
CA GLU A 67 -11.82 -5.82 29.64
C GLU A 67 -13.28 -5.66 29.20
N LEU A 68 -13.66 -6.17 28.03
CA LEU A 68 -15.02 -6.03 27.50
C LEU A 68 -16.02 -6.78 28.38
N GLU A 69 -16.95 -6.06 28.99
CA GLU A 69 -17.97 -6.61 29.89
C GLU A 69 -19.35 -6.73 29.22
N TYR A 70 -19.69 -5.78 28.34
CA TYR A 70 -20.96 -5.75 27.64
C TYR A 70 -20.76 -5.53 26.13
N LEU A 71 -21.30 -6.47 25.35
CA LEU A 71 -21.33 -6.40 23.89
C LEU A 71 -22.77 -6.45 23.39
N ASN A 72 -23.20 -5.38 22.73
CA ASN A 72 -24.51 -5.31 22.09
C ASN A 72 -24.37 -5.36 20.57
N LEU A 73 -24.81 -6.47 19.98
CA LEU A 73 -24.85 -6.76 18.55
C LEU A 73 -26.28 -7.00 18.05
N ALA A 74 -27.29 -6.45 18.73
CA ALA A 74 -28.68 -6.59 18.32
C ALA A 74 -28.91 -6.03 16.90
N LEU A 75 -29.84 -6.62 16.15
CA LEU A 75 -30.21 -6.19 14.78
C LEU A 75 -29.00 -6.17 13.83
N ASN A 76 -28.20 -7.23 13.82
CA ASN A 76 -27.09 -7.44 12.88
C ASN A 76 -27.32 -8.69 12.02
N ASN A 77 -26.33 -9.05 11.19
CA ASN A 77 -26.40 -10.19 10.29
C ASN A 77 -25.58 -11.40 10.78
N ILE A 78 -25.36 -11.50 12.08
CA ILE A 78 -24.45 -12.52 12.64
C ILE A 78 -25.09 -13.89 12.50
N SER A 79 -24.38 -14.82 11.89
CA SER A 79 -24.81 -16.22 11.76
C SER A 79 -24.20 -17.14 12.82
N MET A 80 -23.04 -16.78 13.37
CA MET A 80 -22.31 -17.63 14.30
C MET A 80 -21.59 -16.78 15.36
N ILE A 81 -21.55 -17.31 16.59
CA ILE A 81 -20.76 -16.74 17.68
C ILE A 81 -19.34 -17.28 17.60
N GLU A 82 -18.42 -16.46 17.11
CA GLU A 82 -17.01 -16.78 16.93
C GLU A 82 -16.10 -15.62 17.38
N ASN A 83 -14.79 -15.87 17.51
CA ASN A 83 -13.77 -14.85 17.79
C ASN A 83 -14.02 -13.97 19.03
N ILE A 84 -14.58 -14.56 20.08
CA ILE A 84 -14.77 -13.92 21.38
C ILE A 84 -13.94 -14.56 22.49
N SER A 85 -13.13 -15.58 22.20
CA SER A 85 -12.41 -16.37 23.21
C SER A 85 -11.45 -15.53 24.08
N GLY A 86 -10.95 -14.40 23.57
CA GLY A 86 -10.10 -13.48 24.35
C GLY A 86 -10.84 -12.42 25.15
N CYS A 87 -12.18 -12.35 25.10
CA CYS A 87 -13.00 -11.44 25.89
C CYS A 87 -13.26 -12.01 27.29
N GLU A 88 -12.20 -12.13 28.10
CA GLU A 88 -12.22 -12.80 29.41
C GLU A 88 -13.22 -12.19 30.41
N SER A 89 -13.48 -10.88 30.31
CA SER A 89 -14.40 -10.16 31.22
C SER A 89 -15.85 -10.08 30.74
N LEU A 90 -16.19 -10.71 29.61
CA LEU A 90 -17.52 -10.55 29.00
C LEU A 90 -18.60 -11.16 29.88
N ARG A 91 -19.52 -10.32 30.37
CA ARG A 91 -20.63 -10.71 31.24
C ARG A 91 -21.96 -10.75 30.50
N LYS A 92 -22.17 -9.83 29.56
CA LYS A 92 -23.44 -9.66 28.85
C LYS A 92 -23.22 -9.62 27.34
N LEU A 93 -23.94 -10.48 26.62
CA LEU A 93 -23.93 -10.54 25.16
C LEU A 93 -25.36 -10.45 24.62
N ASP A 94 -25.62 -9.43 23.81
CA ASP A 94 -26.91 -9.24 23.15
C ASP A 94 -26.79 -9.50 21.64
N LEU A 95 -27.46 -10.56 21.19
CA LEU A 95 -27.54 -10.99 19.79
C LEU A 95 -29.00 -11.04 19.32
N THR A 96 -29.88 -10.23 19.92
CA THR A 96 -31.29 -10.12 19.55
C THR A 96 -31.48 -9.81 18.06
N VAL A 97 -32.34 -10.56 17.38
CA VAL A 97 -32.69 -10.39 15.95
C VAL A 97 -31.45 -10.46 15.03
N ASN A 98 -30.67 -11.53 15.18
CA ASN A 98 -29.59 -11.93 14.27
C ASN A 98 -30.02 -13.16 13.44
N PHE A 99 -29.08 -13.85 12.79
CA PHE A 99 -29.35 -14.99 11.90
C PHE A 99 -28.63 -16.27 12.36
N ILE A 100 -28.53 -16.49 13.67
CA ILE A 100 -27.94 -17.73 14.20
C ILE A 100 -28.90 -18.89 13.97
N ASP A 101 -28.49 -19.85 13.15
CA ASP A 101 -29.27 -21.04 12.82
C ASP A 101 -28.87 -22.24 13.70
N LEU A 102 -29.63 -23.32 13.62
CA LEU A 102 -29.36 -24.58 14.33
C LEU A 102 -28.02 -25.20 13.93
N GLU A 103 -27.60 -24.99 12.68
CA GLU A 103 -26.33 -25.49 12.14
C GLU A 103 -25.12 -24.90 12.87
N ASP A 104 -25.22 -23.63 13.25
CA ASP A 104 -24.13 -22.86 13.85
C ASP A 104 -24.26 -22.78 15.39
N LEU A 105 -25.38 -23.27 15.95
CA LEU A 105 -25.70 -23.15 17.37
C LEU A 105 -24.70 -23.94 18.24
N GLU A 106 -24.37 -25.17 17.86
CA GLU A 106 -23.43 -26.03 18.61
C GLU A 106 -22.06 -25.36 18.74
N GLU A 107 -21.47 -24.95 17.62
CA GLU A 107 -20.17 -24.27 17.59
C GLU A 107 -20.20 -22.93 18.35
N SER A 108 -21.30 -22.17 18.20
CA SER A 108 -21.53 -20.94 18.95
C SER A 108 -21.52 -21.16 20.46
N MET A 109 -22.15 -22.24 20.93
CA MET A 109 -22.18 -22.57 22.36
C MET A 109 -20.83 -23.07 22.87
N ILE A 110 -20.09 -23.84 22.07
CA ILE A 110 -18.71 -24.25 22.42
C ILE A 110 -17.79 -23.03 22.56
N ASN A 111 -18.00 -21.99 21.76
CA ASN A 111 -17.23 -20.76 21.88
C ASN A 111 -17.63 -19.94 23.12
N LEU A 112 -18.92 -19.88 23.45
CA LEU A 112 -19.39 -19.23 24.67
C LEU A 112 -18.99 -19.96 25.95
N SER A 113 -18.93 -21.30 25.94
CA SER A 113 -18.55 -22.08 27.11
C SER A 113 -17.12 -21.81 27.58
N LYS A 114 -16.24 -21.34 26.67
CA LYS A 114 -14.87 -20.89 26.98
C LYS A 114 -14.84 -19.61 27.83
N LEU A 115 -15.93 -18.82 27.83
CA LEU A 115 -16.02 -17.58 28.59
C LEU A 115 -16.49 -17.85 30.02
N VAL A 116 -15.59 -17.72 30.98
CA VAL A 116 -15.86 -18.05 32.39
C VAL A 116 -16.81 -17.03 33.05
N ASN A 117 -16.80 -15.78 32.59
CA ASN A 117 -17.52 -14.67 33.21
C ASN A 117 -18.88 -14.34 32.58
N ILE A 118 -19.32 -15.08 31.55
CA ILE A 118 -20.58 -14.80 30.87
C ILE A 118 -21.76 -15.14 31.79
N ARG A 119 -22.72 -14.21 31.93
CA ARG A 119 -23.88 -14.29 32.84
C ARG A 119 -25.20 -14.06 32.12
N GLU A 120 -25.24 -13.16 31.15
CA GLU A 120 -26.44 -12.79 30.42
C GLU A 120 -26.27 -12.98 28.91
N LEU A 121 -27.20 -13.68 28.29
CA LEU A 121 -27.24 -13.94 26.85
C LEU A 121 -28.65 -13.65 26.30
N PHE A 122 -28.71 -12.91 25.21
CA PHE A 122 -29.94 -12.66 24.46
C PHE A 122 -29.81 -13.18 23.03
N LEU A 123 -30.63 -14.15 22.67
CA LEU A 123 -30.72 -14.74 21.33
C LEU A 123 -32.13 -14.64 20.76
N THR A 124 -33.04 -13.90 21.40
CA THR A 124 -34.41 -13.68 20.90
C THR A 124 -34.45 -13.25 19.44
N GLY A 125 -35.32 -13.86 18.63
CA GLY A 125 -35.48 -13.52 17.21
C GLY A 125 -34.38 -14.06 16.29
N ASN A 126 -33.61 -15.05 16.72
CA ASN A 126 -32.72 -15.83 15.85
C ASN A 126 -33.42 -17.12 15.35
N PRO A 127 -33.11 -17.64 14.14
CA PRO A 127 -33.67 -18.88 13.61
C PRO A 127 -33.49 -20.13 14.50
N CYS A 128 -32.51 -20.12 15.40
CA CYS A 128 -32.30 -21.17 16.39
C CYS A 128 -33.39 -21.21 17.47
N THR A 129 -34.08 -20.09 17.73
CA THR A 129 -35.12 -19.98 18.76
C THR A 129 -36.43 -20.68 18.40
N ASP A 130 -36.61 -21.03 17.12
CA ASP A 130 -37.78 -21.80 16.64
C ASP A 130 -37.76 -23.27 17.09
N TRP A 131 -36.62 -23.76 17.58
CA TRP A 131 -36.50 -25.13 18.07
C TRP A 131 -36.96 -25.23 19.53
N GLU A 132 -37.90 -26.13 19.82
CA GLU A 132 -38.46 -26.29 21.17
C GLU A 132 -37.41 -26.60 22.25
N GLY A 133 -36.35 -27.34 21.91
CA GLY A 133 -35.26 -27.73 22.82
C GLY A 133 -34.14 -26.69 22.96
N TYR A 134 -34.23 -25.56 22.26
CA TYR A 134 -33.18 -24.52 22.21
C TYR A 134 -32.76 -24.05 23.60
N ARG A 135 -33.73 -23.75 24.47
CA ARG A 135 -33.46 -23.20 25.79
C ARG A 135 -32.67 -24.18 26.65
N GLN A 136 -33.13 -25.43 26.69
CA GLN A 136 -32.48 -26.50 27.46
C GLN A 136 -31.07 -26.77 26.91
N PHE A 137 -30.91 -26.79 25.60
CA PHE A 137 -29.60 -26.99 24.97
C PHE A 137 -28.61 -25.89 25.35
N VAL A 138 -28.99 -24.61 25.23
CA VAL A 138 -28.10 -23.49 25.61
C VAL A 138 -27.73 -23.54 27.09
N ILE A 139 -28.69 -23.85 27.97
CA ILE A 139 -28.46 -23.96 29.41
C ILE A 139 -27.47 -25.10 29.73
N ALA A 140 -27.60 -26.23 29.04
CA ALA A 140 -26.71 -27.38 29.21
C ALA A 140 -25.31 -27.12 28.64
N SER A 141 -25.20 -26.45 27.49
CA SER A 141 -23.91 -26.13 26.88
C SER A 141 -23.13 -25.03 27.62
N VAL A 142 -23.84 -24.07 28.23
CA VAL A 142 -23.24 -22.91 28.91
C VAL A 142 -23.77 -22.80 30.35
N PRO A 143 -23.34 -23.70 31.26
CA PRO A 143 -23.87 -23.77 32.62
C PRO A 143 -23.55 -22.55 33.50
N GLN A 144 -22.56 -21.74 33.11
CA GLN A 144 -22.19 -20.51 33.81
C GLN A 144 -23.21 -19.36 33.66
N LEU A 145 -24.17 -19.49 32.74
CA LEU A 145 -25.17 -18.47 32.45
C LEU A 145 -26.21 -18.34 33.58
N ASP A 146 -26.56 -17.11 33.94
CA ASP A 146 -27.55 -16.81 34.99
C ASP A 146 -28.90 -16.37 34.39
N SER A 147 -28.90 -15.72 33.23
CA SER A 147 -30.11 -15.30 32.52
C SER A 147 -30.00 -15.53 31.02
N LEU A 148 -31.07 -16.09 30.45
CA LEU A 148 -31.22 -16.33 29.02
C LEU A 148 -32.51 -15.68 28.53
N ASP A 149 -32.40 -14.81 27.52
CA ASP A 149 -33.52 -14.08 26.90
C ASP A 149 -34.37 -13.29 27.91
N GLY A 150 -33.69 -12.71 28.92
CA GLY A 150 -34.33 -11.95 30.00
C GLY A 150 -35.04 -12.81 31.04
N LYS A 151 -34.90 -14.14 31.00
CA LYS A 151 -35.42 -15.07 32.00
C LYS A 151 -34.28 -15.68 32.81
N GLU A 152 -34.34 -15.52 34.13
CA GLU A 152 -33.41 -16.15 35.06
C GLU A 152 -33.44 -17.68 34.97
N ILE A 153 -32.27 -18.30 35.01
CA ILE A 153 -32.09 -19.76 34.94
C ILE A 153 -32.03 -20.32 36.35
N LYS A 154 -32.95 -21.24 36.65
CA LYS A 154 -32.98 -21.91 37.96
C LYS A 154 -31.99 -23.06 38.00
N LYS A 155 -31.47 -23.38 39.19
CA LYS A 155 -30.57 -24.53 39.38
C LYS A 155 -31.20 -25.86 38.97
N THR A 156 -32.50 -26.03 39.18
CA THR A 156 -33.25 -27.23 38.76
C THR A 156 -33.24 -27.38 37.25
N GLU A 157 -33.49 -26.29 36.53
CA GLU A 157 -33.47 -26.24 35.06
C GLU A 157 -32.08 -26.60 34.52
N LYS A 158 -31.00 -26.14 35.17
CA LYS A 158 -29.63 -26.54 34.80
C LYS A 158 -29.39 -28.05 34.91
N ILE A 159 -29.91 -28.69 35.97
CA ILE A 159 -29.74 -30.13 36.19
C ILE A 159 -30.53 -30.93 35.16
N GLU A 160 -31.79 -30.54 34.91
CA GLU A 160 -32.66 -31.19 33.92
C GLU A 160 -32.07 -31.07 32.51
N ALA A 161 -31.61 -29.87 32.14
CA ALA A 161 -30.94 -29.62 30.87
C ALA A 161 -29.68 -30.47 30.69
N GLN A 162 -28.84 -30.58 31.73
CA GLN A 162 -27.62 -31.38 31.68
C GLN A 162 -27.90 -32.88 31.49
N GLN A 163 -28.96 -33.40 32.10
CA GLN A 163 -29.37 -34.81 31.94
C GLN A 163 -29.90 -35.11 30.53
N GLN A 164 -30.49 -34.11 29.87
CA GLN A 164 -31.06 -34.25 28.54
C GLN A 164 -30.09 -33.86 27.42
N TYR A 165 -28.85 -33.46 27.75
CA TYR A 165 -27.90 -32.88 26.81
C TYR A 165 -27.65 -33.78 25.59
N ASP A 166 -27.36 -35.07 25.81
CA ASP A 166 -27.03 -36.00 24.72
C ASP A 166 -28.21 -36.18 23.74
N ASN A 167 -29.43 -36.33 24.27
CA ASN A 167 -30.64 -36.44 23.44
C ASN A 167 -30.93 -35.14 22.66
N LEU A 168 -30.71 -33.99 23.29
CA LEU A 168 -30.90 -32.68 22.66
C LEU A 168 -29.86 -32.43 21.57
N LEU A 169 -28.63 -32.88 21.77
CA LEU A 169 -27.56 -32.79 20.78
C LEU A 169 -27.89 -33.64 19.54
N GLU A 170 -28.37 -34.87 19.73
CA GLU A 170 -28.81 -35.72 18.62
C GLU A 170 -29.99 -35.10 17.84
N ASP A 171 -31.00 -34.57 18.53
CA ASP A 171 -32.13 -33.89 17.91
C ASP A 171 -31.70 -32.61 17.16
N LEU A 172 -30.78 -31.84 17.73
CA LEU A 172 -30.21 -30.64 17.11
C LEU A 172 -29.50 -31.00 15.80
N LEU A 173 -28.60 -31.99 15.83
CA LEU A 173 -27.86 -32.43 14.65
C LEU A 173 -28.78 -32.95 13.56
N HIS A 174 -29.79 -33.75 13.93
CA HIS A 174 -30.80 -34.24 12.99
C HIS A 174 -31.58 -33.09 12.34
N LYS A 175 -32.07 -32.13 13.13
CA LYS A 175 -32.83 -30.97 12.63
C LYS A 175 -31.96 -30.04 11.77
N ALA A 176 -30.71 -29.82 12.16
CA ALA A 176 -29.76 -29.04 11.39
C ALA A 176 -29.51 -29.68 10.00
N GLU A 177 -29.32 -31.00 9.94
CA GLU A 177 -29.14 -31.73 8.68
C GLU A 177 -30.40 -31.65 7.79
N MET A 178 -31.59 -31.80 8.38
CA MET A 178 -32.85 -31.69 7.66
C MET A 178 -33.06 -30.28 7.08
N ARG A 179 -32.76 -29.23 7.85
CA ARG A 179 -32.80 -27.84 7.36
C ARG A 179 -31.79 -27.59 6.23
N LYS A 180 -30.58 -28.14 6.31
CA LYS A 180 -29.59 -28.07 5.21
C LYS A 180 -30.11 -28.69 3.92
N ILE A 181 -30.72 -29.87 4.02
CA ILE A 181 -31.31 -30.56 2.87
C ILE A 181 -32.46 -29.73 2.28
N GLU A 182 -33.31 -29.17 3.13
CA GLU A 182 -34.44 -28.35 2.69
C GLU A 182 -33.98 -27.07 1.99
N LYS A 183 -33.02 -26.33 2.57
CA LYS A 183 -32.41 -25.15 1.93
C LYS A 183 -31.82 -25.49 0.56
N LYS A 184 -31.06 -26.59 0.46
CA LYS A 184 -30.50 -27.04 -0.83
C LYS A 184 -31.59 -27.32 -1.86
N LYS A 185 -32.66 -28.01 -1.48
CA LYS A 185 -33.81 -28.27 -2.37
C LYS A 185 -34.48 -26.97 -2.81
N GLN A 186 -34.69 -26.02 -1.90
CA GLN A 186 -35.28 -24.72 -2.22
C GLN A 186 -34.38 -23.90 -3.17
N GLU A 187 -33.06 -23.89 -2.94
CA GLU A 187 -32.10 -23.22 -3.82
C GLU A 187 -32.05 -23.85 -5.22
N GLU A 188 -32.10 -25.18 -5.32
CA GLU A 188 -32.14 -25.91 -6.59
C GLU A 188 -33.43 -25.62 -7.36
N GLN A 189 -34.58 -25.63 -6.67
CA GLN A 189 -35.87 -25.26 -7.25
C GLN A 189 -35.86 -23.81 -7.75
N TYR A 190 -35.31 -22.88 -6.96
CA TYR A 190 -35.21 -21.47 -7.35
C TYR A 190 -34.27 -21.25 -8.55
N LYS A 191 -33.13 -21.97 -8.59
CA LYS A 191 -32.21 -21.94 -9.74
C LYS A 191 -32.88 -22.48 -11.00
N ALA A 192 -33.61 -23.59 -10.89
CA ALA A 192 -34.36 -24.18 -12.00
C ALA A 192 -35.44 -23.22 -12.53
N GLN A 193 -36.21 -22.59 -11.63
CA GLN A 193 -37.22 -21.58 -11.99
C GLN A 193 -36.59 -20.38 -12.71
N LYS A 194 -35.49 -19.82 -12.19
CA LYS A 194 -34.75 -18.72 -12.83
C LYS A 194 -34.19 -19.10 -14.19
N GLU A 195 -33.72 -20.32 -14.37
CA GLU A 195 -33.20 -20.79 -15.65
C GLU A 195 -34.33 -20.97 -16.67
N GLU A 196 -35.49 -21.49 -16.24
CA GLU A 196 -36.69 -21.61 -17.07
C GLU A 196 -37.24 -20.23 -17.49
N GLU A 197 -37.29 -19.26 -16.58
CA GLU A 197 -37.66 -17.87 -16.89
C GLU A 197 -36.68 -17.21 -17.86
N LYS A 198 -35.38 -17.42 -17.69
CA LYS A 198 -34.36 -16.91 -18.64
C LYS A 198 -34.52 -17.50 -20.03
N ARG A 199 -34.87 -18.79 -20.14
CA ARG A 199 -35.17 -19.45 -21.42
C ARG A 199 -36.44 -18.89 -22.07
N ARG A 200 -37.44 -18.50 -21.27
CA ARG A 200 -38.70 -17.90 -21.76
C ARG A 200 -38.54 -16.42 -22.19
N ASN A 201 -37.72 -15.62 -21.51
CA ASN A 201 -37.64 -14.16 -21.72
C ASN A 201 -36.47 -13.66 -22.59
N GLY A 202 -35.77 -14.53 -23.31
CA GLY A 202 -34.83 -14.11 -24.38
C GLY A 202 -33.70 -13.15 -23.94
N GLY A 203 -33.29 -13.18 -22.66
CA GLY A 203 -32.19 -12.36 -22.15
C GLY A 203 -32.55 -10.97 -21.61
N VAL A 204 -33.83 -10.60 -21.56
CA VAL A 204 -34.26 -9.39 -20.83
C VAL A 204 -34.55 -9.77 -19.38
N SER A 205 -33.84 -9.13 -18.45
CA SER A 205 -34.05 -9.33 -17.01
C SER A 205 -35.45 -8.83 -16.62
N PRO A 206 -36.25 -9.58 -15.84
CA PRO A 206 -37.58 -9.13 -15.44
C PRO A 206 -37.48 -7.84 -14.60
N PRO A 207 -38.49 -6.95 -14.66
CA PRO A 207 -38.69 -5.95 -13.63
C PRO A 207 -38.83 -6.68 -12.29
N LYS A 208 -38.07 -6.28 -11.27
CA LYS A 208 -38.27 -6.78 -9.90
C LYS A 208 -39.63 -6.26 -9.43
N ASP A 209 -40.66 -7.11 -9.43
CA ASP A 209 -41.92 -6.81 -8.76
C ASP A 209 -41.64 -6.61 -7.25
N PRO A 210 -42.05 -5.49 -6.63
CA PRO A 210 -41.70 -5.16 -5.24
C PRO A 210 -42.43 -6.00 -4.16
N GLU A 211 -43.38 -6.85 -4.55
CA GLU A 211 -44.38 -7.41 -3.63
C GLU A 211 -44.16 -8.86 -3.20
N GLU A 212 -43.07 -9.50 -3.63
CA GLU A 212 -42.70 -10.85 -3.17
C GLU A 212 -41.52 -10.78 -2.17
N LYS A 213 -41.67 -10.03 -1.08
CA LYS A 213 -40.72 -10.05 0.04
C LYS A 213 -40.93 -11.30 0.90
N CYS A 214 -40.38 -12.43 0.47
CA CYS A 214 -40.11 -13.58 1.32
C CYS A 214 -38.76 -13.41 2.06
N PRO A 215 -38.50 -14.21 3.10
CA PRO A 215 -38.54 -13.88 4.55
C PRO A 215 -37.37 -13.01 5.04
N TYR A 216 -37.28 -12.74 6.35
CA TYR A 216 -36.13 -12.11 7.02
C TYR A 216 -34.84 -12.91 6.73
N THR A 217 -34.14 -12.63 5.63
CA THR A 217 -32.81 -13.19 5.31
C THR A 217 -31.74 -12.10 5.37
N LYS A 218 -30.48 -12.51 5.52
CA LYS A 218 -29.33 -11.60 5.54
C LYS A 218 -29.21 -10.81 4.24
N GLU A 219 -29.53 -11.44 3.10
CA GLU A 219 -29.51 -10.84 1.78
C GLU A 219 -30.54 -9.72 1.65
N VAL A 220 -31.79 -9.98 2.05
CA VAL A 220 -32.88 -8.99 1.99
C VAL A 220 -32.56 -7.79 2.87
N ARG A 221 -32.04 -8.02 4.09
CA ARG A 221 -31.64 -6.91 4.97
C ARG A 221 -30.51 -6.08 4.34
N ARG A 222 -29.53 -6.73 3.72
CA ARG A 222 -28.44 -6.03 3.01
C ARG A 222 -28.98 -5.19 1.84
N GLU A 223 -29.90 -5.73 1.04
CA GLU A 223 -30.57 -5.00 -0.05
C GLU A 223 -31.32 -3.77 0.47
N MET A 224 -32.07 -3.89 1.57
CA MET A 224 -32.76 -2.75 2.20
C MET A 224 -31.79 -1.61 2.56
N TYR A 225 -30.63 -1.93 3.15
CA TYR A 225 -29.62 -0.92 3.47
C TYR A 225 -28.98 -0.31 2.23
N TYR A 226 -28.75 -1.08 1.16
CA TYR A 226 -28.28 -0.54 -0.11
C TYR A 226 -29.27 0.45 -0.72
N GLU A 227 -30.56 0.11 -0.75
CA GLU A 227 -31.61 1.00 -1.24
C GLU A 227 -31.65 2.30 -0.42
N GLN A 228 -31.60 2.19 0.90
CA GLN A 228 -31.54 3.37 1.78
C GLN A 228 -30.29 4.23 1.51
N ALA A 229 -29.12 3.62 1.32
CA ALA A 229 -27.89 4.32 1.02
C ALA A 229 -27.95 5.02 -0.36
N GLN A 230 -28.55 4.38 -1.37
CA GLN A 230 -28.77 4.99 -2.68
C GLN A 230 -29.72 6.18 -2.58
N GLN A 231 -30.84 6.05 -1.86
CA GLN A 231 -31.78 7.17 -1.64
C GLN A 231 -31.12 8.34 -0.90
N LYS A 232 -30.27 8.06 0.09
CA LYS A 232 -29.47 9.09 0.78
C LYS A 232 -28.51 9.78 -0.19
N LEU A 233 -27.80 9.02 -1.02
CA LEU A 233 -26.89 9.56 -2.02
C LEU A 233 -27.61 10.42 -3.07
N GLU A 234 -28.79 9.98 -3.53
CA GLU A 234 -29.62 10.74 -4.46
C GLU A 234 -30.14 12.03 -3.84
N LYS A 235 -30.56 12.00 -2.57
CA LYS A 235 -30.90 13.21 -1.81
C LYS A 235 -29.70 14.13 -1.66
N GLU A 236 -28.53 13.62 -1.28
CA GLU A 236 -27.31 14.43 -1.14
C GLU A 236 -26.87 15.04 -2.49
N LYS A 237 -27.05 14.31 -3.61
CA LYS A 237 -26.83 14.84 -4.96
C LYS A 237 -27.83 15.94 -5.33
N LYS A 238 -29.09 15.84 -4.91
CA LYS A 238 -30.11 16.88 -5.10
C LYS A 238 -29.82 18.12 -4.23
N ASP A 239 -29.42 17.91 -2.99
CA ASP A 239 -29.21 18.96 -2.00
C ASP A 239 -27.87 19.70 -2.20
N ASN A 240 -26.83 19.01 -2.69
CA ASN A 240 -25.51 19.60 -2.92
C ASN A 240 -24.90 19.18 -4.27
N PRO A 241 -25.42 19.72 -5.38
CA PRO A 241 -24.97 19.36 -6.73
C PRO A 241 -23.52 19.77 -7.00
N ASP A 242 -22.97 20.77 -6.29
CA ASP A 242 -21.59 21.25 -6.48
C ASP A 242 -20.53 20.26 -5.96
N LYS A 243 -20.87 19.43 -4.96
CA LYS A 243 -19.95 18.45 -4.36
C LYS A 243 -19.67 17.24 -5.29
N PHE A 244 -20.59 16.96 -6.22
CA PHE A 244 -20.53 15.82 -7.16
C PHE A 244 -20.25 16.23 -8.61
N LYS A 245 -19.95 17.50 -8.88
CA LYS A 245 -19.40 17.90 -10.19
C LYS A 245 -18.00 17.31 -10.32
N GLU A 246 -17.83 16.33 -11.20
CA GLU A 246 -16.51 15.92 -11.66
C GLU A 246 -15.76 17.18 -12.12
N LYS A 247 -14.62 17.46 -11.48
CA LYS A 247 -13.75 18.57 -11.91
C LYS A 247 -13.36 18.26 -13.35
N LYS A 248 -13.94 18.99 -14.30
CA LYS A 248 -13.55 18.93 -15.71
C LYS A 248 -12.05 19.18 -15.77
N ILE A 249 -11.29 18.13 -16.08
CA ILE A 249 -9.85 18.26 -16.25
C ILE A 249 -9.65 19.12 -17.50
N SER A 250 -9.14 20.32 -17.28
CA SER A 250 -8.68 21.23 -18.32
C SER A 250 -7.77 20.46 -19.30
N PRO A 251 -8.08 20.42 -20.62
CA PRO A 251 -7.21 19.74 -21.57
C PRO A 251 -5.82 20.42 -21.62
N MET A 252 -4.77 19.58 -21.66
CA MET A 252 -3.36 20.00 -21.63
C MET A 252 -2.90 20.70 -22.93
N TYR A 253 -3.57 20.38 -24.03
CA TYR A 253 -3.33 20.97 -25.34
C TYR A 253 -4.54 21.80 -25.77
N LYS A 254 -4.27 22.89 -26.50
CA LYS A 254 -5.29 23.60 -27.27
C LYS A 254 -5.75 22.72 -28.44
N SER A 255 -6.88 23.06 -29.06
CA SER A 255 -7.41 22.36 -30.23
C SER A 255 -6.47 22.33 -31.44
N ASN A 256 -5.46 23.21 -31.48
CA ASN A 256 -4.43 23.30 -32.51
C ASN A 256 -3.18 22.44 -32.22
N GLY A 257 -3.17 21.64 -31.14
CA GLY A 257 -2.01 20.81 -30.75
C GLY A 257 -0.89 21.56 -30.02
N GLU A 258 -1.01 22.88 -29.85
CA GLU A 258 -0.06 23.65 -29.03
C GLU A 258 -0.38 23.49 -27.54
N ILE A 259 0.66 23.63 -26.71
CA ILE A 259 0.49 23.54 -25.28
C ILE A 259 -0.32 24.72 -24.73
N ARG A 260 -1.23 24.42 -23.81
CA ARG A 260 -2.02 25.45 -23.13
C ARG A 260 -1.15 26.15 -22.09
N GLN A 261 -0.85 27.43 -22.31
CA GLN A 261 -0.28 28.27 -21.25
C GLN A 261 -1.38 28.66 -20.26
N CYS A 262 -1.19 28.37 -18.99
CA CYS A 262 -2.15 28.69 -17.94
C CYS A 262 -1.46 29.02 -16.61
N ASN A 263 -2.13 29.82 -15.80
CA ASN A 263 -1.78 30.06 -14.40
C ASN A 263 -3.07 30.05 -13.58
N GLU A 264 -3.62 28.85 -13.35
CA GLU A 264 -4.85 28.66 -12.58
C GLU A 264 -4.68 29.10 -11.11
N GLY A 265 -3.44 29.00 -10.63
CA GLY A 265 -3.00 29.42 -9.31
C GLY A 265 -2.98 30.92 -9.07
N LYS A 266 -2.87 31.72 -10.13
CA LYS A 266 -2.50 33.14 -10.09
C LYS A 266 -1.22 33.38 -9.26
N TYR A 267 -0.30 32.42 -9.27
CA TYR A 267 0.99 32.56 -8.59
C TYR A 267 1.83 33.59 -9.34
N LYS A 268 2.59 34.40 -8.60
CA LYS A 268 3.58 35.30 -9.21
C LYS A 268 4.74 34.45 -9.70
N PHE A 269 5.12 34.64 -10.95
CA PHE A 269 6.26 33.94 -11.55
C PHE A 269 7.14 34.90 -12.33
N LYS A 270 8.41 34.53 -12.49
CA LYS A 270 9.39 35.21 -13.33
C LYS A 270 10.07 34.16 -14.20
N LEU A 271 10.03 34.36 -15.51
CA LEU A 271 10.73 33.54 -16.48
C LEU A 271 11.87 34.37 -17.06
N ARG A 272 13.10 34.00 -16.75
CA ARG A 272 14.33 34.67 -17.21
C ARG A 272 15.01 33.77 -18.22
N GLU A 273 14.74 34.02 -19.50
CA GLU A 273 15.32 33.29 -20.63
C GLU A 273 16.52 34.01 -21.25
N TRP A 274 16.68 35.31 -20.99
CA TRP A 274 17.64 36.17 -21.69
C TRP A 274 18.77 36.67 -20.79
N ASP A 275 18.69 36.36 -19.49
CA ASP A 275 19.67 36.83 -18.50
C ASP A 275 21.00 36.09 -18.65
N ASP A 276 20.98 34.80 -19.02
CA ASP A 276 22.17 33.96 -19.25
C ASP A 276 22.08 33.21 -20.59
N PRO A 277 23.20 33.12 -21.35
CA PRO A 277 23.23 32.38 -22.62
C PRO A 277 23.12 30.86 -22.42
N ASP A 278 23.55 30.36 -21.26
CA ASP A 278 23.66 28.92 -20.99
C ASP A 278 22.47 28.37 -20.20
N TYR A 279 21.72 29.23 -19.48
CA TYR A 279 20.69 28.83 -18.53
C TYR A 279 19.41 29.64 -18.67
N THR A 280 18.29 28.95 -18.50
CA THR A 280 16.96 29.51 -18.31
C THR A 280 16.53 29.33 -16.86
N PHE A 281 16.02 30.39 -16.24
CA PHE A 281 15.51 30.35 -14.87
C PHE A 281 14.00 30.56 -14.83
N PHE A 282 13.30 29.67 -14.14
CA PHE A 282 11.88 29.81 -13.85
C PHE A 282 11.66 29.91 -12.34
N GLU A 283 11.22 31.08 -11.88
CA GLU A 283 10.91 31.37 -10.48
C GLU A 283 9.40 31.45 -10.27
N ILE A 284 8.87 30.79 -9.25
CA ILE A 284 7.45 30.84 -8.87
C ILE A 284 7.31 31.03 -7.36
N GLU A 285 6.47 31.98 -6.95
CA GLU A 285 6.16 32.26 -5.54
C GLU A 285 5.05 31.33 -5.03
N ILE A 286 5.42 30.39 -4.17
CA ILE A 286 4.51 29.39 -3.58
C ILE A 286 4.35 29.67 -2.07
N PRO A 287 3.18 29.39 -1.43
CA PRO A 287 3.00 29.60 0.00
C PRO A 287 4.06 28.89 0.87
N LYS A 288 4.55 29.60 1.91
CA LYS A 288 5.68 29.15 2.77
C LYS A 288 5.39 27.83 3.49
N PHE A 289 4.19 27.66 4.02
CA PHE A 289 3.77 26.51 4.85
C PHE A 289 3.17 25.35 4.04
N LEU A 290 3.46 25.27 2.73
CA LEU A 290 2.98 24.19 1.89
C LEU A 290 3.93 22.99 1.93
N ASP A 291 3.40 21.80 2.18
CA ASP A 291 4.15 20.53 2.09
C ASP A 291 4.65 20.27 0.66
N THR A 292 5.89 19.81 0.52
CA THR A 292 6.49 19.42 -0.76
C THR A 292 5.72 18.29 -1.46
N SER A 293 5.02 17.44 -0.71
CA SER A 293 4.18 16.37 -1.27
C SER A 293 3.01 16.88 -2.12
N LEU A 294 2.63 18.15 -1.98
CA LEU A 294 1.51 18.78 -2.69
C LEU A 294 1.97 19.62 -3.91
N ILE A 295 3.25 19.50 -4.27
CA ILE A 295 3.88 20.21 -5.39
C ILE A 295 4.43 19.17 -6.36
N ASP A 296 3.91 19.19 -7.58
CA ASP A 296 4.38 18.32 -8.67
C ASP A 296 4.97 19.19 -9.78
N VAL A 297 6.20 18.89 -10.19
CA VAL A 297 6.97 19.66 -11.17
C VAL A 297 7.33 18.73 -12.32
N ASN A 298 6.76 18.99 -13.49
CA ASN A 298 7.09 18.28 -14.72
C ASN A 298 7.81 19.22 -15.68
N LEU A 299 9.00 18.80 -16.11
CA LEU A 299 9.84 19.51 -17.06
C LEU A 299 9.84 18.76 -18.39
N ASN A 300 9.68 19.50 -19.47
CA ASN A 300 9.79 19.04 -20.84
C ASN A 300 10.74 19.98 -21.59
N PRO A 301 11.43 19.52 -22.65
CA PRO A 301 12.32 20.39 -23.43
C PRO A 301 11.67 21.68 -23.93
N LYS A 302 10.35 21.71 -24.14
CA LYS A 302 9.62 22.88 -24.68
C LYS A 302 8.74 23.61 -23.67
N TRP A 303 8.57 23.08 -22.47
CA TRP A 303 7.62 23.65 -21.49
C TRP A 303 7.87 23.15 -20.07
N VAL A 304 7.36 23.91 -19.11
CA VAL A 304 7.32 23.56 -17.69
C VAL A 304 5.89 23.55 -17.19
N SER A 305 5.54 22.55 -16.38
CA SER A 305 4.28 22.53 -15.64
C SER A 305 4.52 22.32 -14.16
N VAL A 306 3.95 23.18 -13.33
CA VAL A 306 3.99 23.11 -11.88
C VAL A 306 2.57 23.03 -11.36
N ARG A 307 2.23 21.93 -10.69
CA ARG A 307 0.93 21.71 -10.06
C ARG A 307 1.04 21.88 -8.55
N VAL A 308 0.30 22.84 -8.01
CA VAL A 308 0.30 23.18 -6.58
C VAL A 308 -1.12 23.05 -6.03
N ARG A 309 -1.37 22.12 -5.10
CA ARG A 309 -2.71 21.86 -4.52
C ARG A 309 -3.82 21.87 -5.59
N GLU A 310 -3.61 21.08 -6.65
CA GLU A 310 -4.50 20.92 -7.82
C GLU A 310 -4.53 22.07 -8.84
N LYS A 311 -3.93 23.23 -8.56
CA LYS A 311 -3.88 24.33 -9.54
C LYS A 311 -2.66 24.22 -10.43
N LEU A 312 -2.87 24.21 -11.74
CA LEU A 312 -1.79 24.07 -12.73
C LEU A 312 -1.25 25.44 -13.16
N THR A 313 0.08 25.56 -13.17
CA THR A 313 0.80 26.64 -13.83
C THR A 313 1.67 26.03 -14.92
N GLN A 314 1.40 26.37 -16.18
CA GLN A 314 2.04 25.77 -17.34
C GLN A 314 2.51 26.87 -18.29
N LEU A 315 3.80 26.84 -18.64
CA LEU A 315 4.45 27.82 -19.51
C LEU A 315 5.30 27.13 -20.56
N LYS A 316 5.41 27.75 -21.73
CA LYS A 316 6.25 27.28 -22.85
C LYS A 316 7.58 28.02 -22.80
N PHE A 317 8.68 27.31 -23.06
CA PHE A 317 10.00 27.93 -23.23
C PHE A 317 10.19 28.38 -24.67
N SER A 318 10.96 29.46 -24.86
CA SER A 318 11.37 29.94 -26.18
C SER A 318 12.45 29.05 -26.81
N ASP A 319 13.40 28.58 -26.00
CA ASP A 319 14.52 27.71 -26.38
C ASP A 319 14.33 26.29 -25.84
N GLU A 320 14.92 25.29 -26.51
CA GLU A 320 14.92 23.91 -26.01
C GLU A 320 15.87 23.76 -24.82
N ILE A 321 15.37 23.15 -23.73
CA ILE A 321 16.14 22.93 -22.50
C ILE A 321 16.52 21.46 -22.31
N LEU A 322 17.65 21.22 -21.65
CA LEU A 322 18.08 19.89 -21.25
C LEU A 322 17.48 19.52 -19.88
N VAL A 323 16.47 18.65 -19.91
CA VAL A 323 15.70 18.26 -18.72
C VAL A 323 16.57 17.54 -17.69
N ASP A 324 17.46 16.65 -18.14
CA ASP A 324 18.27 15.79 -17.25
C ASP A 324 19.24 16.56 -16.35
N SER A 325 19.68 17.74 -16.80
CA SER A 325 20.61 18.60 -16.06
C SER A 325 19.92 19.74 -15.31
N SER A 326 18.58 19.78 -15.33
CA SER A 326 17.81 20.82 -14.67
C SER A 326 17.76 20.61 -13.15
N LYS A 327 17.87 21.69 -12.38
CA LYS A 327 17.81 21.67 -10.91
C LYS A 327 16.61 22.46 -10.42
N THR A 328 15.89 21.91 -9.45
CA THR A 328 14.78 22.59 -8.78
C THR A 328 15.13 22.81 -7.31
N GLN A 329 15.03 24.05 -6.84
CA GLN A 329 15.31 24.43 -5.45
C GLN A 329 14.18 25.28 -4.89
N ARG A 330 13.82 25.07 -3.62
CA ARG A 330 12.79 25.85 -2.92
C ARG A 330 13.35 26.45 -1.65
N SER A 331 13.13 27.75 -1.48
CA SER A 331 13.44 28.45 -0.23
C SER A 331 12.25 28.35 0.73
N GLN A 332 12.47 27.72 1.89
CA GLN A 332 11.44 27.63 2.94
C GLN A 332 11.19 29.00 3.62
N LEU A 333 12.18 29.90 3.62
CA LEU A 333 12.09 31.22 4.26
C LEU A 333 11.29 32.21 3.41
N THR A 334 11.52 32.24 2.10
CA THR A 334 10.88 33.18 1.17
C THR A 334 9.67 32.59 0.47
N GLY A 335 9.58 31.26 0.35
CA GLY A 335 8.51 30.58 -0.40
C GLY A 335 8.75 30.52 -1.91
N ILE A 336 9.88 31.07 -2.39
CA ILE A 336 10.23 31.09 -3.81
C ILE A 336 10.80 29.72 -4.21
N MET A 337 10.27 29.16 -5.29
CA MET A 337 10.82 27.99 -5.94
C MET A 337 11.46 28.40 -7.26
N THR A 338 12.72 28.01 -7.46
CA THR A 338 13.52 28.33 -8.63
C THR A 338 13.89 27.04 -9.34
N ILE A 339 13.63 27.00 -10.64
CA ILE A 339 14.04 25.92 -11.55
C ILE A 339 15.10 26.50 -12.48
N THR A 340 16.29 25.89 -12.45
CA THR A 340 17.42 26.23 -13.33
C THR A 340 17.54 25.17 -14.40
N CYS A 341 17.36 25.55 -15.66
CA CYS A 341 17.34 24.67 -16.81
C CYS A 341 18.46 25.07 -17.79
N PRO A 342 19.46 24.22 -18.07
CA PRO A 342 20.46 24.52 -19.09
C PRO A 342 19.84 24.48 -20.50
N LYS A 343 20.25 25.41 -21.37
CA LYS A 343 19.81 25.47 -22.77
C LYS A 343 20.55 24.42 -23.61
N ALA A 344 19.85 23.80 -24.57
CA ALA A 344 20.35 22.67 -25.33
C ALA A 344 21.13 23.04 -26.62
N ASN A 345 21.75 24.22 -26.69
CA ASN A 345 22.42 24.74 -27.90
C ASN A 345 23.29 23.66 -28.62
N PRO A 346 22.95 23.22 -29.86
CA PRO A 346 23.58 22.06 -30.49
C PRO A 346 25.08 22.25 -30.84
N GLN A 347 25.53 23.48 -31.05
CA GLN A 347 26.90 23.76 -31.54
C GLN A 347 27.96 23.67 -30.46
N GLU A 348 27.62 23.96 -29.19
CA GLU A 348 28.59 23.96 -28.09
C GLU A 348 28.80 22.57 -27.49
N ILE A 349 27.80 21.69 -27.53
CA ILE A 349 27.93 20.29 -27.09
C ILE A 349 28.87 19.52 -28.01
N ILE A 350 28.73 19.69 -29.34
CA ILE A 350 29.64 19.11 -30.34
C ILE A 350 31.06 19.69 -30.18
N ALA A 351 31.18 20.99 -29.95
CA ALA A 351 32.49 21.64 -29.74
C ALA A 351 33.17 21.20 -28.43
N ALA A 352 32.40 20.97 -27.36
CA ALA A 352 32.90 20.47 -26.08
C ALA A 352 33.39 19.01 -26.21
N GLN A 353 32.62 18.14 -26.87
CA GLN A 353 33.03 16.77 -27.17
C GLN A 353 34.31 16.72 -28.03
N LEU A 354 34.37 17.49 -29.12
CA LEU A 354 35.57 17.58 -29.99
C LEU A 354 36.81 18.17 -29.29
N LYS A 355 36.62 18.98 -28.25
CA LYS A 355 37.71 19.55 -27.44
C LYS A 355 38.20 18.54 -26.40
N GLN A 356 37.32 17.71 -25.87
CA GLN A 356 37.65 16.65 -24.93
C GLN A 356 38.39 15.50 -25.64
N GLU A 357 37.91 15.06 -26.80
CA GLU A 357 38.58 14.05 -27.64
C GLU A 357 39.98 14.51 -28.09
N ARG A 358 40.14 15.78 -28.48
CA ARG A 358 41.47 16.34 -28.82
C ARG A 358 42.45 16.31 -27.66
N LYS A 359 42.00 16.63 -26.46
CA LYS A 359 42.84 16.58 -25.25
C LYS A 359 43.26 15.15 -24.92
N GLU A 360 42.36 14.19 -25.06
CA GLU A 360 42.67 12.76 -24.83
C GLU A 360 43.67 12.23 -25.87
N GLN A 361 43.51 12.57 -27.14
CA GLN A 361 44.47 12.19 -28.19
C GLN A 361 45.86 12.82 -27.99
N GLU A 362 45.92 14.07 -27.53
CA GLU A 362 47.19 14.72 -27.17
C GLU A 362 47.86 14.06 -25.96
N LEU A 363 47.08 13.61 -24.98
CA LEU A 363 47.60 12.90 -23.81
C LEU A 363 48.18 11.54 -24.23
N LEU A 364 47.45 10.78 -25.05
CA LEU A 364 47.89 9.50 -25.60
C LEU A 364 49.18 9.63 -26.43
N LYS A 365 49.29 10.66 -27.27
CA LYS A 365 50.52 10.92 -28.04
C LYS A 365 51.72 11.22 -27.13
N LYS A 366 51.52 12.00 -26.07
CA LYS A 366 52.57 12.28 -25.09
C LYS A 366 52.99 11.02 -24.32
N GLU A 367 52.05 10.14 -23.99
CA GLU A 367 52.36 8.85 -23.37
C GLU A 367 53.11 7.91 -24.31
N GLU A 368 52.72 7.83 -25.59
CA GLU A 368 53.46 7.08 -26.60
C GLU A 368 54.87 7.61 -26.83
N GLU A 369 55.06 8.93 -26.85
CA GLU A 369 56.38 9.56 -26.95
C GLU A 369 57.26 9.23 -25.74
N ARG A 370 56.70 9.33 -24.51
CA ARG A 370 57.40 8.91 -23.29
C ARG A 370 57.81 7.44 -23.35
N TYR A 371 56.90 6.56 -23.78
CA TYR A 371 57.19 5.14 -23.91
C TYR A 371 58.29 4.87 -24.95
N LYS A 372 58.27 5.56 -26.11
CA LYS A 372 59.33 5.45 -27.13
C LYS A 372 60.68 5.95 -26.61
N GLU A 373 60.69 7.02 -25.82
CA GLU A 373 61.91 7.56 -25.22
C GLU A 373 62.49 6.62 -24.16
N GLU A 374 61.64 6.02 -23.30
CA GLU A 374 62.07 4.98 -22.36
C GLU A 374 62.65 3.75 -23.07
N GLN A 375 62.05 3.32 -24.18
CA GLN A 375 62.57 2.20 -24.97
C GLN A 375 63.91 2.54 -25.64
N ARG A 376 64.11 3.79 -26.09
CA ARG A 376 65.40 4.26 -26.60
C ARG A 376 66.47 4.24 -25.51
N LYS A 377 66.18 4.76 -24.32
CA LYS A 377 67.11 4.74 -23.18
C LYS A 377 67.50 3.31 -22.78
N LYS A 378 66.53 2.39 -22.70
CA LYS A 378 66.82 0.97 -22.43
C LYS A 378 67.70 0.34 -23.52
N LYS A 379 67.48 0.68 -24.79
CA LYS A 379 68.30 0.19 -25.90
C LYS A 379 69.71 0.76 -25.87
N GLU A 380 69.86 2.04 -25.52
CA GLU A 380 71.17 2.68 -25.34
C GLU A 380 71.93 2.07 -24.15
N GLU A 381 71.26 1.85 -23.01
CA GLU A 381 71.84 1.15 -21.86
C GLU A 381 72.29 -0.27 -22.23
N GLN A 382 71.47 -1.00 -22.99
CA GLN A 382 71.80 -2.35 -23.47
C GLN A 382 73.01 -2.32 -24.40
N ASN A 383 73.08 -1.38 -25.34
CA ASN A 383 74.22 -1.21 -26.24
C ASN A 383 75.50 -0.82 -25.48
N GLN A 384 75.44 0.10 -24.51
CA GLN A 384 76.58 0.42 -23.65
C GLN A 384 77.06 -0.79 -22.83
N MET A 385 76.12 -1.65 -22.42
CA MET A 385 76.45 -2.90 -21.73
C MET A 385 77.20 -3.85 -22.68
N ILE A 386 76.72 -4.01 -23.92
CA ILE A 386 77.38 -4.82 -24.96
C ILE A 386 78.79 -4.30 -25.24
N ASP A 387 78.97 -3.00 -25.49
CA ASP A 387 80.29 -2.40 -25.73
C ASP A 387 81.27 -2.65 -24.56
N LYS A 388 80.77 -2.60 -23.32
CA LYS A 388 81.57 -2.90 -22.13
C LYS A 388 81.99 -4.36 -22.07
N TYR A 389 81.12 -5.29 -22.47
CA TYR A 389 81.45 -6.71 -22.56
C TYR A 389 82.43 -6.99 -23.71
N GLU A 390 82.27 -6.33 -24.86
CA GLU A 390 83.21 -6.45 -25.99
C GLU A 390 84.61 -5.95 -25.62
N LYS A 391 84.73 -4.79 -24.98
CA LYS A 391 86.04 -4.30 -24.47
C LYS A 391 86.68 -5.28 -23.49
N LYS A 392 85.91 -5.83 -22.55
CA LYS A 392 86.41 -6.86 -21.61
C LYS A 392 86.87 -8.12 -22.35
N ALA A 393 86.15 -8.55 -23.38
CA ALA A 393 86.53 -9.71 -24.19
C ALA A 393 87.83 -9.43 -24.96
N GLN A 394 87.98 -8.25 -25.57
CA GLN A 394 89.20 -7.81 -26.24
C GLN A 394 90.40 -7.76 -25.28
N ASP A 395 90.23 -7.23 -24.06
CA ASP A 395 91.27 -7.24 -23.03
C ASP A 395 91.67 -8.67 -22.61
N LEU A 396 90.72 -9.59 -22.56
CA LEU A 396 90.97 -11.00 -22.24
C LEU A 396 91.76 -11.69 -23.37
N ILE A 397 91.36 -11.43 -24.63
CA ILE A 397 92.05 -11.91 -25.82
C ILE A 397 93.49 -11.37 -25.85
N LEU A 398 93.69 -10.07 -25.57
CA LEU A 398 95.01 -9.42 -25.51
C LEU A 398 95.91 -10.02 -24.42
N LYS A 399 95.34 -10.35 -23.25
CA LYS A 399 96.05 -11.10 -22.20
C LYS A 399 96.44 -12.50 -22.66
N GLN A 400 95.57 -13.20 -23.39
CA GLN A 400 95.87 -14.50 -23.98
C GLN A 400 96.94 -14.41 -25.08
N THR A 401 96.92 -13.39 -25.93
CA THR A 401 97.94 -13.18 -26.98
C THR A 401 99.29 -12.82 -26.40
N LYS A 402 99.35 -11.99 -25.35
CA LYS A 402 100.60 -11.74 -24.61
C LYS A 402 101.14 -13.00 -23.92
N PHE A 403 100.27 -13.88 -23.43
CA PHE A 403 100.67 -15.17 -22.86
C PHE A 403 101.20 -16.15 -23.92
N LEU A 404 100.73 -16.04 -25.18
CA LEU A 404 101.21 -16.81 -26.32
C LEU A 404 102.50 -16.22 -26.93
N GLN A 405 102.66 -14.89 -26.98
CA GLN A 405 103.88 -14.20 -27.46
C GLN A 405 105.08 -14.33 -26.50
N THR A 406 104.89 -14.73 -25.25
CA THR A 406 106.01 -15.15 -24.37
C THR A 406 106.50 -16.57 -24.66
N LYS A 407 105.82 -17.33 -25.54
CA LYS A 407 106.23 -18.69 -25.88
C LYS A 407 107.00 -18.83 -27.19
N ASP A 408 106.88 -17.90 -28.14
CA ASP A 408 107.50 -18.06 -29.46
C ASP A 408 108.11 -16.73 -29.96
N ASP A 409 109.41 -16.78 -30.31
CA ASP A 409 110.24 -15.80 -31.07
C ASP A 409 110.97 -14.70 -30.25
N VAL A 410 112.29 -14.66 -30.05
CA VAL A 410 113.47 -15.00 -30.88
C VAL A 410 113.59 -14.17 -32.19
N ASN A 411 114.20 -12.98 -32.04
CA ASN A 411 115.39 -12.44 -32.75
C ASN A 411 115.34 -12.01 -34.26
N PHE A 412 116.24 -11.07 -34.61
CA PHE A 412 116.76 -10.63 -35.93
C PHE A 412 116.21 -9.36 -36.66
N ASP A 413 117.05 -8.31 -36.60
CA ASP A 413 117.64 -7.53 -37.72
C ASP A 413 116.82 -6.53 -38.59
N ASP A 414 116.53 -5.35 -38.02
CA ASP A 414 117.19 -4.05 -38.28
C ASP A 414 118.30 -4.09 -39.41
N ILE A 415 118.41 -3.24 -40.44
CA ILE A 415 118.15 -1.78 -40.62
C ILE A 415 118.19 -1.41 -42.16
N PRO A 416 118.18 -0.13 -42.62
CA PRO A 416 117.53 0.35 -43.84
C PRO A 416 118.60 0.78 -44.89
N ASP A 417 118.39 1.71 -45.83
CA ASP A 417 118.60 3.14 -45.58
C ASP A 417 118.31 4.01 -46.81
N LEU A 418 118.15 5.30 -46.52
CA LEU A 418 118.02 6.44 -47.43
C LEU A 418 119.25 6.64 -48.35
N GLU A 419 118.99 7.00 -49.61
CA GLU A 419 119.49 8.17 -50.38
C GLU A 419 119.19 8.01 -51.88
#